data_AF-A0A7K3PVD2-F1
#
_entry.id   AF-A0A7K3PVD2-F1
#
_cell.length_a   1.000
_cell.length_b   1.000
_cell.length_c   1.000
_cell.angle_alpha   90.00
_cell.angle_beta   90.00
_cell.angle_gamma   90.00
#
_symmetry.space_group_name_H-M   'P 1'
#
loop_
_entity.id
_entity.type
_entity.pdbx_description
1 polymer ?
#
loop_
_entity_poly.entity_id
_entity_poly.type
_entity_poly.pdbx_seq_one_letter_code
_entity_poly.pdbx_strand_id
1 'polypeptide(L)'
;MSTPEEPGDPAGAVRRDVSDPAGTAPLSPVGRLAATVDRLSREVRAAQAEAEGRALIELAKGVLVARLGCGPAEAARQLAELADQSRVTPLE
;
A
#
# COMPACT_ATOMS: atom_id res chain seq x y z
N MET A 1 40.19 -16.49 55.26
CA MET A 1 40.61 -16.24 53.87
C MET A 1 39.47 -15.54 53.16
N SER A 2 39.80 -14.44 52.49
CA SER A 2 38.93 -13.37 52.01
C SER A 2 38.16 -13.69 50.71
N THR A 3 37.01 -13.02 50.59
CA THR A 3 36.13 -12.56 49.48
C THR A 3 36.66 -12.55 48.00
N PRO A 4 35.87 -12.15 46.98
CA PRO A 4 34.89 -12.90 46.16
C PRO A 4 35.05 -12.63 44.63
N GLU A 5 34.03 -12.95 43.81
CA GLU A 5 33.69 -12.43 42.45
C GLU A 5 34.75 -12.32 41.33
N GLU A 6 34.47 -12.94 40.17
CA GLU A 6 34.21 -12.15 38.94
C GLU A 6 33.52 -12.99 37.83
N PRO A 7 32.44 -12.49 37.21
CA PRO A 7 31.86 -12.99 35.98
C PRO A 7 32.49 -12.30 34.75
N GLY A 8 32.89 -13.06 33.73
CA GLY A 8 33.49 -12.53 32.50
C GLY A 8 32.82 -13.09 31.26
N ASP A 9 31.77 -12.42 30.78
CA ASP A 9 31.27 -12.56 29.41
C ASP A 9 31.89 -11.46 28.54
N PRO A 10 32.74 -11.79 27.55
CA PRO A 10 33.03 -10.87 26.47
C PRO A 10 32.13 -11.21 25.28
N ALA A 11 30.96 -10.59 25.29
CA ALA A 11 30.32 -10.10 24.09
C ALA A 11 31.38 -9.44 23.19
N GLY A 12 31.62 -10.01 22.01
CA GLY A 12 32.51 -9.35 21.05
C GLY A 12 33.02 -10.21 19.91
N ALA A 13 32.14 -10.56 18.97
CA ALA A 13 32.48 -10.58 17.53
C ALA A 13 31.29 -11.03 16.67
N VAL A 14 30.16 -10.31 16.71
CA VAL A 14 29.30 -10.30 15.52
C VAL A 14 29.97 -9.36 14.52
N ARG A 15 30.91 -9.89 13.73
CA ARG A 15 31.40 -9.18 12.53
C ARG A 15 30.22 -9.03 11.57
N ARG A 16 29.52 -7.90 11.65
CA ARG A 16 28.69 -7.44 10.54
C ARG A 16 29.61 -6.74 9.55
N ASP A 17 30.06 -7.52 8.58
CA ASP A 17 30.47 -6.95 7.30
C ASP A 17 29.18 -6.60 6.54
N VAL A 18 28.76 -5.34 6.67
CA VAL A 18 27.73 -4.77 5.81
C VAL A 18 28.40 -3.60 5.13
N SER A 19 28.96 -3.88 3.96
CA SER A 19 29.30 -2.85 2.99
C SER A 19 28.01 -2.11 2.60
N ASP A 20 27.92 -0.85 3.00
CA ASP A 20 26.77 0.03 2.83
C ASP A 20 27.00 0.95 1.62
N PRO A 21 26.27 0.79 0.50
CA PRO A 21 26.11 1.87 -0.44
C PRO A 21 24.94 2.74 0.05
N ALA A 22 25.30 3.89 0.62
CA ALA A 22 24.44 5.02 0.99
C ALA A 22 23.75 4.99 2.38
N GLY A 23 24.55 5.22 3.43
CA GLY A 23 24.43 6.42 4.25
C GLY A 23 23.11 6.60 5.03
N THR A 24 22.44 5.51 5.40
CA THR A 24 21.28 5.57 6.30
C THR A 24 21.62 4.84 7.58
N ALA A 25 21.86 5.59 8.66
CA ALA A 25 22.06 4.99 9.98
C ALA A 25 20.93 3.99 10.28
N PRO A 26 21.23 2.81 10.84
CA PRO A 26 20.22 1.77 11.05
C PRO A 26 19.10 2.30 11.95
N LEU A 27 17.88 2.38 11.39
CA LEU A 27 16.69 2.80 12.13
C LEU A 27 16.53 1.94 13.39
N SER A 28 16.13 2.57 14.49
CA SER A 28 15.73 1.86 15.71
C SER A 28 14.62 0.84 15.39
N PRO A 29 14.41 -0.20 16.23
CA PRO A 29 13.30 -1.13 16.03
C PRO A 29 11.95 -0.42 15.82
N VAL A 30 11.70 0.67 16.54
CA VAL A 30 10.51 1.52 16.39
C VAL A 30 10.53 2.26 15.05
N GLY A 31 11.68 2.80 14.63
CA GLY A 31 11.80 3.48 13.34
C GLY A 31 11.53 2.56 12.14
N ARG A 32 11.98 1.29 12.20
CA ARG A 32 11.66 0.30 11.15
C ARG A 32 10.18 -0.07 11.12
N LEU A 33 9.57 -0.19 12.30
CA LEU A 33 8.13 -0.45 12.39
C LEU A 33 7.33 0.73 11.83
N ALA A 34 7.66 1.97 12.21
CA ALA A 34 6.99 3.16 11.69
C ALA A 34 7.09 3.25 10.15
N ALA A 35 8.28 3.01 9.58
CA ALA A 35 8.47 2.98 8.13
C ALA A 35 7.62 1.89 7.44
N THR A 36 7.44 0.74 8.10
CA THR A 36 6.58 -0.34 7.61
C THR A 36 5.11 0.06 7.66
N VAL A 37 4.65 0.62 8.78
CA VAL A 37 3.26 1.09 8.95
C VAL A 37 2.94 2.18 7.93
N ASP A 38 3.85 3.11 7.67
CA ASP A 38 3.65 4.16 6.67
C ASP A 38 3.48 3.58 5.26
N ARG A 39 4.31 2.58 4.91
CA ARG A 39 4.18 1.88 3.62
C ARG A 39 2.84 1.15 3.52
N LEU A 40 2.48 0.36 4.53
CA LEU A 40 1.22 -0.38 4.55
C LEU A 40 0.02 0.56 4.53
N SER A 41 0.09 1.70 5.21
CA SER A 41 -0.98 2.71 5.21
C SER A 41 -1.19 3.30 3.82
N ARG A 42 -0.12 3.52 3.05
CA ARG A 42 -0.22 3.96 1.64
C ARG A 42 -0.82 2.86 0.76
N GLU A 43 -0.40 1.61 0.94
CA GLU A 43 -0.93 0.46 0.20
C GLU A 43 -2.44 0.27 0.46
N VAL A 44 -2.87 0.36 1.72
CA VAL A 44 -4.30 0.27 2.10
C VAL A 44 -5.10 1.39 1.45
N ARG A 45 -4.62 2.64 1.50
CA ARG A 45 -5.33 3.78 0.88
C ARG A 45 -5.45 3.62 -0.63
N ALA A 46 -4.41 3.13 -1.29
CA ALA A 46 -4.45 2.86 -2.73
C ALA A 46 -5.49 1.78 -3.07
N ALA A 47 -5.50 0.67 -2.32
CA ALA A 47 -6.48 -0.39 -2.51
C ALA A 47 -7.93 0.07 -2.23
N GLN A 48 -8.12 0.94 -1.24
CA GLN A 48 -9.43 1.53 -0.93
C GLN A 48 -9.91 2.44 -2.05
N ALA A 49 -9.06 3.34 -2.55
CA ALA A 49 -9.39 4.22 -3.68
C ALA A 49 -9.78 3.42 -4.93
N GLU A 50 -9.03 2.36 -5.24
CA GLU A 50 -9.35 1.47 -6.36
C GLU A 50 -10.72 0.78 -6.18
N ALA A 51 -10.99 0.26 -4.98
CA ALA A 51 -12.25 -0.41 -4.68
C ALA A 51 -13.44 0.56 -4.75
N GLU A 52 -13.29 1.77 -4.22
CA GLU A 52 -14.29 2.84 -4.29
C GLU A 52 -14.57 3.24 -5.73
N GLY A 53 -13.52 3.42 -6.56
CA GLY A 53 -13.68 3.73 -7.98
C GLY A 53 -14.45 2.64 -8.72
N ARG A 54 -14.12 1.37 -8.50
CA ARG A 54 -14.88 0.24 -9.08
C ARG A 54 -16.34 0.23 -8.63
N ALA A 55 -16.62 0.53 -7.36
CA ALA A 55 -17.98 0.61 -6.85
C ALA A 55 -18.80 1.74 -7.50
N LEU A 56 -18.17 2.89 -7.76
CA LEU A 56 -18.81 4.00 -8.46
C LEU A 56 -19.16 3.64 -9.92
N ILE A 57 -18.27 2.95 -10.62
CA ILE A 57 -18.54 2.46 -11.98
C ILE A 57 -19.73 1.50 -11.99
N GLU A 58 -19.77 0.54 -11.05
CA GLU A 58 -20.87 -0.42 -10.97
C GLU A 58 -22.21 0.25 -10.61
N LEU A 59 -22.19 1.27 -9.75
CA LEU A 59 -23.37 2.08 -9.46
C LEU A 59 -23.85 2.82 -10.71
N ALA A 60 -22.94 3.45 -11.46
CA ALA A 60 -23.28 4.16 -12.70
C ALA A 60 -23.91 3.21 -13.74
N LYS A 61 -23.38 1.99 -13.89
CA LYS A 61 -23.98 0.96 -14.74
C LYS A 61 -25.42 0.64 -14.31
N GLY A 62 -25.65 0.46 -13.01
CA GLY A 62 -26.99 0.22 -12.47
C GLY A 62 -27.97 1.36 -12.76
N VAL A 63 -27.52 2.62 -12.64
CA VAL A 63 -28.31 3.80 -13.01
C VAL A 63 -28.66 3.79 -14.49
N LEU A 64 -27.71 3.53 -15.39
CA LEU A 64 -27.98 3.49 -16.83
C LEU A 64 -28.95 2.37 -17.21
N VAL A 65 -28.80 1.18 -16.63
CA VAL A 65 -29.74 0.06 -16.81
C VAL A 65 -31.16 0.48 -16.42
N ALA A 66 -31.31 1.10 -15.24
CA ALA A 66 -32.62 1.52 -14.75
C ALA A 66 -33.24 2.67 -15.56
N ARG A 67 -32.43 3.60 -16.06
CA ARG A 67 -32.90 4.81 -16.75
C ARG A 67 -33.13 4.63 -18.24
N LEU A 68 -32.32 3.79 -18.88
CA LEU A 68 -32.35 3.57 -20.34
C LEU A 68 -32.98 2.22 -20.72
N GLY A 69 -33.26 1.35 -19.74
CA GLY A 69 -33.82 0.02 -20.00
C GLY A 69 -32.87 -0.92 -20.75
N CYS A 70 -31.56 -0.63 -20.73
CA CYS A 70 -30.54 -1.42 -21.42
C CYS A 70 -29.97 -2.54 -20.53
N GLY A 71 -29.22 -3.47 -21.14
CA GLY A 71 -28.52 -4.53 -20.41
C GLY A 71 -27.19 -4.06 -19.78
N PRO A 72 -26.65 -4.77 -18.76
CA PRO A 72 -25.42 -4.38 -18.08
C PRO A 72 -24.18 -4.25 -19.00
N ALA A 73 -24.08 -5.10 -20.02
CA ALA A 73 -22.99 -5.04 -21.00
C ALA A 73 -23.05 -3.77 -21.86
N GLU A 74 -24.26 -3.36 -22.23
CA GLU A 74 -24.50 -2.14 -23.01
C GLU A 74 -24.20 -0.89 -22.16
N ALA A 75 -24.64 -0.86 -20.90
CA ALA A 75 -24.30 0.21 -19.97
C ALA A 75 -22.77 0.36 -19.79
N ALA A 76 -22.04 -0.76 -19.68
CA ALA A 76 -20.58 -0.74 -19.57
C ALA A 76 -19.92 -0.13 -20.81
N ARG A 77 -20.40 -0.50 -22.01
CA ARG A 77 -19.90 0.06 -23.28
C ARG A 77 -20.14 1.57 -23.36
N GLN A 78 -21.32 2.03 -22.99
CA GLN A 78 -21.64 3.46 -22.99
C GLN A 78 -20.76 4.26 -22.02
N LEU A 79 -20.48 3.73 -20.83
CA LEU A 79 -19.56 4.38 -19.90
C LEU A 79 -18.12 4.46 -20.46
N ALA A 80 -17.64 3.41 -21.13
CA ALA A 80 -16.34 3.44 -21.78
C ALA A 80 -16.29 4.49 -22.91
N GLU A 81 -17.32 4.55 -23.76
CA GLU A 81 -17.42 5.54 -24.83
C GLU A 81 -17.45 6.98 -24.27
N LEU A 82 -18.15 7.22 -23.17
CA LEU A 82 -18.20 8.53 -22.51
C LEU A 82 -16.87 8.91 -21.86
N ALA A 83 -16.17 7.96 -21.24
CA ALA A 83 -14.86 8.18 -20.65
C ALA A 83 -13.84 8.58 -21.72
N ASP A 84 -13.82 7.87 -22.85
CA ASP A 84 -12.98 8.17 -24.01
C ASP A 84 -13.28 9.57 -24.58
N GLN A 85 -14.56 9.90 -24.76
CA GLN A 85 -14.98 11.22 -25.25
C GLN A 85 -14.59 12.36 -24.30
N SER A 86 -14.64 12.10 -23.00
CA SER A 86 -14.33 13.08 -21.95
C SER A 86 -12.84 13.15 -21.62
N ARG A 87 -12.02 12.27 -22.24
CA ARG A 87 -10.58 12.10 -21.95
C ARG A 87 -10.29 11.84 -20.48
N VAL A 88 -11.21 11.14 -19.80
CA VAL A 88 -11.02 10.67 -18.43
C VAL A 88 -10.83 9.16 -18.49
N THR A 89 -9.93 8.62 -17.68
CA THR A 89 -9.86 7.17 -17.52
C THR A 89 -11.07 6.72 -16.69
N PRO A 90 -11.71 5.58 -16.99
CA PRO A 90 -12.86 5.09 -16.22
C PRO A 90 -12.55 4.88 -14.72
N LEU A 91 -11.27 4.69 -14.39
CA LEU A 91 -10.71 4.61 -13.05
C LEU A 91 -9.51 5.57 -13.04
N GLU A 92 -9.46 6.53 -12.12
CA GLU A 92 -8.21 7.27 -11.84
C GLU A 92 -7.20 6.36 -11.12
#